data_AF-A0A7C8DH76-F1
#
_entry.id   AF-A0A7C8DH76-F1
#
_cell.length_a   1.000
_cell.length_b   1.000
_cell.length_c   1.000
_cell.angle_alpha   90.00
_cell.angle_beta   90.00
_cell.angle_gamma   90.00
#
_symmetry.space_group_name_H-M   'P 1'
#
loop_
_entity.id
_entity.type
_entity.pdbx_description
1 polymer ?
#
loop_
_entity_poly.entity_id
_entity_poly.type
_entity_poly.pdbx_seq_one_letter_code
_entity_poly.pdbx_strand_id
1 'polypeptide(L)'
;MSFKNVVLVLVLVLVLFACVAVGCAKEEMIYMPALAQVIVVPQEFLGKTLQVKGYYAAVPPAESLLFLTKEHASVADRPSSIFLWQTADGKNFSSIAECRNGHLSVRGRFSELEFGGVGLTDIERAVVTREGEESSRVCFEVPNRE
;
A
#
# COMPACT_ATOMS: atom_id res chain seq x y z
N MET A 1 -20.00 -23.52 48.86
CA MET A 1 -19.12 -23.32 47.68
C MET A 1 -17.77 -22.86 48.21
N SER A 2 -16.68 -23.59 47.96
CA SER A 2 -15.36 -23.28 48.55
C SER A 2 -14.76 -22.04 47.89
N PHE A 3 -14.10 -21.17 48.67
CA PHE A 3 -13.41 -19.96 48.20
C PHE A 3 -12.46 -20.23 47.01
N LYS A 4 -11.87 -21.42 46.98
CA LYS A 4 -11.02 -21.91 45.88
C LYS A 4 -11.73 -21.99 44.53
N ASN A 5 -13.02 -22.35 44.53
CA ASN A 5 -13.81 -22.49 43.30
C ASN A 5 -14.17 -21.12 42.72
N VAL A 6 -14.35 -20.10 43.57
CA VAL A 6 -14.63 -18.73 43.13
C VAL A 6 -13.41 -18.11 42.46
N VAL A 7 -12.22 -18.29 43.07
CA VAL A 7 -10.96 -17.79 42.51
C VAL A 7 -10.63 -18.46 41.18
N LEU A 8 -10.84 -19.78 41.07
CA LEU A 8 -10.58 -20.53 39.83
C LEU A 8 -11.47 -20.03 38.68
N VAL A 9 -12.76 -19.81 38.93
CA VAL A 9 -13.69 -19.29 37.92
C VAL A 9 -13.30 -17.87 37.49
N LEU A 10 -12.88 -17.02 38.43
CA LEU A 10 -12.50 -15.64 38.13
C LEU A 10 -11.25 -15.55 37.25
N VAL A 11 -10.25 -16.40 37.51
CA VAL A 11 -9.04 -16.50 36.68
C VAL A 11 -9.38 -17.03 35.28
N LEU A 12 -10.27 -18.03 35.18
CA LEU A 12 -10.68 -18.59 33.89
C LEU A 12 -11.39 -17.55 33.02
N VAL A 13 -12.27 -16.74 33.63
CA VAL A 13 -12.98 -15.65 32.93
C VAL A 13 -12.01 -14.56 32.46
N LEU A 14 -11.01 -14.19 33.27
CA LEU A 14 -9.97 -13.22 32.90
C LEU A 14 -9.10 -13.71 31.73
N VAL A 15 -8.71 -14.98 31.72
CA VAL A 15 -7.93 -15.57 30.62
C VAL A 15 -8.76 -15.64 29.32
N LEU A 16 -10.04 -15.99 29.42
CA LEU A 16 -10.95 -15.97 28.27
C LEU A 16 -11.14 -14.56 27.71
N PHE A 17 -11.25 -13.54 28.56
CA PHE A 17 -11.35 -12.14 28.12
C PHE A 17 -10.06 -11.65 27.46
N ALA A 18 -8.90 -12.04 27.97
CA ALA A 18 -7.60 -11.70 27.37
C ALA A 18 -7.43 -12.33 25.97
N CYS A 19 -7.87 -13.57 25.76
CA CYS A 19 -7.82 -14.21 24.44
C CYS A 19 -8.71 -13.52 23.39
N VAL A 20 -9.88 -13.00 23.78
CA VAL A 20 -10.77 -12.28 22.85
C VAL A 20 -10.19 -10.91 22.49
N ALA A 21 -9.51 -10.23 23.41
CA ALA A 21 -8.88 -8.93 23.14
C ALA A 21 -7.65 -9.02 22.21
N VAL A 22 -6.91 -10.13 22.25
CA VAL A 22 -5.72 -10.34 21.39
C VAL A 22 -6.11 -10.90 20.01
N GLY A 23 -7.29 -11.51 19.88
CA GLY A 23 -7.72 -12.25 18.68
C GLY A 23 -8.37 -11.45 17.55
N CYS A 24 -8.46 -10.13 17.63
CA CYS A 24 -9.05 -9.29 16.56
C CYS A 24 -8.00 -8.41 15.85
N ALA A 25 -6.85 -8.98 15.49
CA ALA A 25 -6.08 -8.43 14.39
C ALA A 25 -6.89 -8.68 13.10
N LYS A 26 -7.74 -7.71 12.74
CA LYS A 26 -8.54 -7.76 11.51
C LYS A 26 -7.57 -7.83 10.35
N GLU A 27 -7.48 -9.00 9.71
CA GLU A 27 -6.64 -9.20 8.53
C GLU A 27 -7.03 -8.17 7.47
N GLU A 28 -6.10 -7.26 7.18
CA GLU A 28 -6.37 -6.15 6.28
C GLU A 28 -6.46 -6.69 4.85
N MET A 29 -7.65 -6.57 4.25
CA MET A 29 -7.89 -7.07 2.90
C MET A 29 -7.15 -6.20 1.87
N ILE A 30 -6.27 -6.82 1.09
CA ILE A 30 -5.55 -6.17 -0.01
C ILE A 30 -6.37 -6.33 -1.30
N TYR A 31 -6.73 -5.20 -1.91
CA TYR A 31 -7.45 -5.19 -3.18
C TYR A 31 -6.47 -5.13 -4.34
N MET A 32 -6.70 -5.88 -5.41
CA MET A 32 -5.80 -5.92 -6.58
C MET A 32 -6.49 -5.41 -7.86
N PRO A 33 -7.01 -4.16 -7.89
CA PRO A 33 -7.69 -3.63 -9.06
C PRO A 33 -6.70 -3.34 -10.20
N ALA A 34 -7.22 -3.26 -11.42
CA ALA A 34 -6.47 -2.64 -12.52
C ALA A 34 -6.31 -1.14 -12.25
N LEU A 35 -5.16 -0.55 -12.58
CA LEU A 35 -4.92 0.89 -12.37
C LEU A 35 -5.95 1.77 -13.09
N ALA A 36 -6.42 1.36 -14.27
CA ALA A 36 -7.48 2.05 -14.99
C ALA A 36 -8.78 2.14 -14.19
N GLN A 37 -9.14 1.09 -13.45
CA GLN A 37 -10.32 1.10 -12.60
C GLN A 37 -10.18 2.10 -11.46
N VAL A 38 -8.99 2.16 -10.84
CA VAL A 38 -8.70 3.11 -9.75
C VAL A 38 -8.79 4.56 -10.24
N ILE A 39 -8.33 4.84 -11.46
CA ILE A 39 -8.40 6.18 -12.06
C ILE A 39 -9.84 6.58 -12.38
N VAL A 40 -10.66 5.67 -12.91
CA VAL A 40 -12.02 5.97 -13.37
C VAL A 40 -13.00 6.10 -12.21
N VAL A 41 -12.86 5.29 -11.16
CA VAL A 41 -13.74 5.29 -9.98
C VAL A 41 -12.95 5.35 -8.66
N PRO A 42 -12.16 6.41 -8.40
CA PRO A 42 -11.26 6.48 -7.25
C PRO A 42 -11.98 6.40 -5.90
N GLN A 43 -13.22 6.90 -5.85
CA GLN A 43 -14.05 6.93 -4.64
C GLN A 43 -14.35 5.53 -4.09
N GLU A 44 -14.37 4.48 -4.94
CA GLU A 44 -14.57 3.10 -4.46
C GLU A 44 -13.37 2.54 -3.70
N PHE A 45 -12.20 3.17 -3.83
CA PHE A 45 -10.94 2.66 -3.29
C PHE A 45 -10.38 3.49 -2.14
N LEU A 46 -10.96 4.66 -1.84
CA LEU A 46 -10.48 5.53 -0.77
C LEU A 46 -10.43 4.80 0.58
N GLY A 47 -9.28 4.94 1.26
CA GLY A 47 -8.99 4.35 2.54
C GLY A 47 -8.62 2.86 2.51
N LYS A 48 -8.72 2.18 1.35
CA LYS A 48 -8.38 0.76 1.18
C LYS A 48 -6.91 0.58 0.88
N THR A 49 -6.37 -0.57 1.30
CA THR A 49 -5.04 -1.01 0.89
C THR A 49 -5.12 -1.72 -0.45
N LEU A 50 -4.38 -1.19 -1.43
CA LEU A 50 -4.37 -1.68 -2.81
C LEU A 50 -3.01 -2.26 -3.15
N GLN A 51 -3.00 -3.23 -4.07
CA GLN A 51 -1.84 -3.61 -4.86
C GLN A 51 -2.13 -3.39 -6.34
N VAL A 52 -1.54 -2.36 -6.92
CA VAL A 52 -1.78 -1.94 -8.31
C VAL A 52 -0.51 -2.02 -9.13
N LYS A 53 -0.69 -2.18 -10.45
CA LYS A 53 0.40 -2.22 -11.42
C LYS A 53 0.32 -1.07 -12.40
N GLY A 54 1.46 -0.48 -12.73
CA GLY A 54 1.59 0.58 -13.73
C GLY A 54 3.04 0.86 -14.08
N TYR A 55 3.29 1.84 -14.94
CA TYR A 55 4.63 2.29 -15.30
C TYR A 55 5.04 3.47 -14.44
N TYR A 56 6.18 3.38 -13.77
CA TYR A 56 6.66 4.46 -12.92
C TYR A 56 7.51 5.47 -13.68
N ALA A 57 7.19 6.75 -13.50
CA ALA A 57 8.05 7.84 -13.90
C ALA A 57 8.05 8.97 -12.87
N ALA A 58 9.20 9.61 -12.73
CA ALA A 58 9.33 10.84 -11.97
C ALA A 58 9.16 12.02 -12.93
N VAL A 59 8.13 12.83 -12.72
CA VAL A 59 7.81 13.98 -13.57
C VAL A 59 8.22 15.28 -12.86
N PRO A 60 8.91 16.23 -13.52
CA PRO A 60 9.23 17.52 -12.91
C PRO A 60 7.97 18.31 -12.49
N PRO A 61 7.97 18.98 -11.32
CA PRO A 61 9.09 19.18 -10.40
C PRO A 61 9.11 18.19 -9.22
N ALA A 62 9.35 16.90 -9.50
CA ALA A 62 9.53 15.80 -8.54
C ALA A 62 8.26 15.06 -8.09
N GLU A 63 7.26 14.97 -8.97
CA GLU A 63 6.10 14.09 -8.79
C GLU A 63 6.48 12.64 -9.11
N SER A 64 6.28 11.74 -8.16
CA SER A 64 6.36 10.29 -8.40
C SER A 64 4.99 9.79 -8.83
N LEU A 65 4.86 9.39 -10.09
CA LEU A 65 3.59 9.00 -10.70
C LEU A 65 3.64 7.56 -11.20
N LEU A 66 2.53 6.86 -11.03
CA LEU A 66 2.28 5.54 -11.60
C LEU A 66 1.29 5.68 -12.75
N PHE A 67 1.76 5.53 -13.98
CA PHE A 67 0.99 5.65 -15.22
C PHE A 67 0.41 4.30 -15.67
N LEU A 68 -0.63 4.33 -16.51
CA LEU A 68 -1.16 3.13 -17.14
C LEU A 68 -0.12 2.40 -18.00
N THR A 69 0.65 3.13 -18.79
CA THR A 69 1.65 2.57 -19.72
C THR A 69 2.92 3.44 -19.80
N LYS A 70 3.95 2.91 -20.45
CA LYS A 70 5.21 3.62 -20.72
C LYS A 70 4.99 4.83 -21.64
N GLU A 71 4.11 4.70 -22.63
CA GLU A 71 3.78 5.75 -23.59
C GLU A 71 3.10 6.93 -22.90
N HIS A 72 2.18 6.66 -21.97
CA HIS A 72 1.58 7.71 -21.16
C HIS A 72 2.62 8.42 -20.28
N ALA A 73 3.54 7.67 -19.69
CA ALA A 73 4.62 8.22 -18.88
C ALA A 73 5.57 9.11 -19.70
N SER A 74 5.87 8.73 -20.96
CA SER A 74 6.81 9.46 -21.81
C SER A 74 6.30 10.84 -22.25
N VAL A 75 4.98 11.03 -22.28
CA VAL A 75 4.33 12.32 -22.55
C VAL A 75 3.77 12.99 -21.29
N ALA A 76 4.04 12.44 -20.11
CA ALA A 76 3.53 12.90 -18.82
C ALA A 76 2.00 13.08 -18.79
N ASP A 77 1.25 12.12 -19.33
CA ASP A 77 -0.22 12.14 -19.38
C ASP A 77 -0.84 11.93 -17.99
N ARG A 78 -0.92 13.01 -17.20
CA ARG A 78 -1.40 12.98 -15.81
C ARG A 78 -2.77 12.30 -15.60
N PRO A 79 -3.79 12.49 -16.46
CA PRO A 79 -5.06 11.77 -16.35
C PRO A 79 -4.94 10.22 -16.33
N SER A 80 -3.87 9.66 -16.89
CA SER A 80 -3.61 8.21 -16.87
C SER A 80 -2.79 7.75 -15.66
N SER A 81 -2.67 8.58 -14.62
CA SER A 81 -1.77 8.32 -13.50
C SER A 81 -2.40 8.52 -12.12
N ILE A 82 -1.76 7.91 -11.12
CA ILE A 82 -1.96 8.23 -9.70
C ILE A 82 -0.61 8.58 -9.07
N PHE A 83 -0.64 9.29 -7.96
CA PHE A 83 0.58 9.62 -7.21
C PHE A 83 1.09 8.43 -6.39
N LEU A 84 2.40 8.36 -6.24
CA LEU A 84 3.11 7.55 -5.24
C LEU A 84 3.77 8.52 -4.27
N TRP A 85 3.20 8.68 -3.07
CA TRP A 85 3.57 9.76 -2.18
C TRP A 85 4.66 9.37 -1.18
N GLN A 86 4.28 8.59 -0.16
CA GLN A 86 5.13 8.28 0.98
C GLN A 86 5.06 6.79 1.31
N THR A 87 6.19 6.24 1.74
CA THR A 87 6.31 4.88 2.25
C THR A 87 5.78 4.76 3.68
N ALA A 88 5.47 3.55 4.13
CA ALA A 88 5.01 3.29 5.48
C ALA A 88 6.04 3.67 6.57
N ASP A 89 7.33 3.71 6.24
CA ASP A 89 8.40 4.22 7.12
C ASP A 89 8.63 5.75 7.00
N GLY A 90 7.77 6.46 6.27
CA GLY A 90 7.74 7.92 6.23
C GLY A 90 8.68 8.56 5.21
N LYS A 91 9.27 7.81 4.29
CA LYS A 91 10.14 8.35 3.24
C LYS A 91 9.33 8.75 2.01
N ASN A 92 9.75 9.82 1.35
CA ASN A 92 9.18 10.19 0.05
C ASN A 92 9.47 9.09 -0.97
N PHE A 93 8.47 8.66 -1.74
CA PHE A 93 8.67 7.58 -2.71
C PHE A 93 9.73 7.94 -3.77
N SER A 94 9.83 9.22 -4.12
CA SER A 94 10.79 9.75 -5.09
C SER A 94 12.27 9.54 -4.70
N SER A 95 12.56 9.32 -3.41
CA SER A 95 13.91 9.06 -2.92
C SER A 95 14.37 7.60 -3.12
N ILE A 96 13.48 6.70 -3.54
CA ILE A 96 13.80 5.27 -3.76
C ILE A 96 14.31 5.09 -5.19
N ALA A 97 15.63 5.13 -5.36
CA ALA A 97 16.25 5.10 -6.68
C ALA A 97 16.02 3.77 -7.43
N GLU A 98 15.90 2.68 -6.68
CA GLU A 98 15.77 1.31 -7.16
C GLU A 98 14.46 1.08 -7.95
N CYS A 99 13.41 1.83 -7.60
CA CYS A 99 12.09 1.78 -8.27
C CYS A 99 12.08 2.38 -9.68
N ARG A 100 13.12 3.11 -10.10
CA ARG A 100 13.11 3.91 -11.34
C ARG A 100 13.09 3.05 -12.60
N ASN A 101 12.46 3.59 -13.65
CA ASN A 101 12.49 3.12 -15.04
C ASN A 101 11.95 1.70 -15.25
N GLY A 102 10.70 1.45 -14.83
CA GLY A 102 10.07 0.16 -15.06
C GLY A 102 8.60 0.10 -14.69
N HIS A 103 8.01 -1.07 -14.93
CA HIS A 103 6.68 -1.38 -14.42
C HIS A 103 6.79 -1.70 -12.94
N LEU A 104 5.97 -1.05 -12.13
CA LEU A 104 5.87 -1.34 -10.70
C LEU A 104 4.60 -2.12 -10.40
N SER A 105 4.73 -3.07 -9.48
CA SER A 105 3.63 -3.54 -8.64
C SER A 105 3.82 -2.92 -7.26
N VAL A 106 2.94 -2.00 -6.88
CA VAL A 106 3.05 -1.20 -5.64
C VAL A 106 1.89 -1.55 -4.72
N ARG A 107 2.19 -1.80 -3.44
CA ARG A 107 1.23 -2.02 -2.37
C ARG A 107 1.26 -0.87 -1.37
N GLY A 108 0.11 -0.25 -1.13
CA GLY A 108 -0.05 0.85 -0.18
C GLY A 108 -1.51 1.23 0.00
N ARG A 109 -1.76 2.22 0.86
CA ARG A 109 -3.10 2.73 1.15
C ARG A 109 -3.50 3.80 0.15
N PHE A 110 -4.69 3.69 -0.44
CA PHE A 110 -5.18 4.67 -1.39
C PHE A 110 -5.91 5.81 -0.69
N SER A 111 -5.53 7.05 -1.00
CA SER A 111 -6.02 8.24 -0.31
C SER A 111 -6.08 9.46 -1.22
N GLU A 112 -6.86 10.45 -0.78
CA GLU A 112 -6.77 11.81 -1.31
C GLU A 112 -5.54 12.51 -0.71
N LEU A 113 -4.87 13.33 -1.50
CA LEU A 113 -3.63 14.00 -1.11
C LEU A 113 -3.91 15.45 -0.77
N GLU A 114 -3.16 16.01 0.19
CA GLU A 114 -3.37 17.38 0.70
C GLU A 114 -3.24 18.45 -0.39
N PHE A 115 -2.40 18.22 -1.40
CA PHE A 115 -2.20 19.13 -2.53
C PHE A 115 -3.18 18.89 -3.70
N GLY A 116 -4.17 18.01 -3.50
CA GLY A 116 -5.14 17.60 -4.50
C GLY A 116 -4.70 16.36 -5.30
N GLY A 117 -5.70 15.61 -5.76
CA GLY A 117 -5.50 14.33 -6.46
C GLY A 117 -5.54 13.13 -5.52
N VAL A 118 -5.28 11.95 -6.10
CA VAL A 118 -5.35 10.66 -5.41
C VAL A 118 -4.09 9.85 -5.67
N GLY A 119 -3.72 9.01 -4.70
CA GLY A 119 -2.51 8.21 -4.82
C GLY A 119 -2.38 7.17 -3.74
N LEU A 120 -1.25 6.48 -3.78
CA LEU A 120 -0.83 5.58 -2.71
C LEU A 120 0.00 6.34 -1.68
N THR A 121 -0.42 6.24 -0.43
CA THR A 121 0.30 6.59 0.80
C THR A 121 0.60 5.31 1.58
N ASP A 122 1.36 5.43 2.68
CA ASP A 122 1.73 4.29 3.53
C ASP A 122 2.23 3.11 2.70
N ILE A 123 3.06 3.38 1.68
CA ILE A 123 3.48 2.35 0.73
C ILE A 123 4.40 1.36 1.43
N GLU A 124 3.98 0.11 1.49
CA GLU A 124 4.65 -0.95 2.23
C GLU A 124 5.65 -1.68 1.35
N ARG A 125 5.35 -1.81 0.06
CA ARG A 125 6.14 -2.65 -0.85
C ARG A 125 6.06 -2.18 -2.29
N ALA A 126 7.19 -2.19 -2.99
CA ALA A 126 7.23 -2.03 -4.44
C ALA A 126 8.14 -3.07 -5.08
N VAL A 127 7.67 -3.63 -6.19
CA VAL A 127 8.41 -4.57 -7.04
C VAL A 127 8.50 -3.98 -8.43
N VAL A 128 9.70 -3.94 -8.99
CA VAL A 128 9.95 -3.48 -10.37
C VAL A 128 10.16 -4.64 -11.31
N THR A 129 9.62 -4.51 -12.51
CA THR A 129 9.95 -5.32 -13.67
C THR A 129 10.45 -4.36 -14.75
N ARG A 130 11.72 -4.48 -15.14
CA ARG A 130 12.30 -3.66 -16.20
C ARG A 130 12.08 -4.30 -17.56
N GLU A 131 12.04 -3.47 -18.58
CA GLU A 131 11.88 -3.93 -19.96
C GLU A 131 13.08 -4.79 -20.37
N GLY A 132 12.81 -5.97 -20.93
CA GLY A 132 13.85 -6.94 -21.27
C GLY A 132 14.39 -7.77 -20.10
N GLU A 133 13.92 -7.55 -18.86
CA GLU A 133 14.21 -8.45 -17.73
C GLU A 133 13.09 -9.50 -17.60
N GLU A 134 13.47 -10.77 -17.51
CA GLU A 134 12.50 -11.86 -17.27
C GLU A 134 12.05 -11.92 -15.80
N SER A 135 12.83 -11.37 -14.88
CA SER A 135 12.57 -11.45 -13.44
C SER A 135 12.26 -10.08 -12.84
N SER A 136 11.34 -10.08 -11.90
CA SER A 136 10.98 -8.89 -11.12
C SER A 136 11.84 -8.82 -9.86
N ARG A 137 12.14 -7.59 -9.39
CA ARG A 137 12.96 -7.35 -8.20
C ARG A 137 12.22 -6.50 -7.19
N VAL A 138 12.33 -6.84 -5.91
CA VAL A 138 11.84 -5.99 -4.83
C VAL A 138 12.70 -4.73 -4.79
N CYS A 139 12.08 -3.57 -4.95
CA CYS A 139 12.78 -2.29 -4.85
C CYS A 139 12.94 -1.89 -3.39
N PHE A 140 11.88 -2.07 -2.62
CA PHE A 140 11.88 -1.98 -1.18
C PHE A 140 10.69 -2.73 -0.61
N GLU A 141 10.81 -3.05 0.68
CA GLU A 141 9.77 -3.63 1.50
C GLU A 141 9.98 -3.09 2.92
N VAL A 142 8.94 -2.46 3.47
CA VAL A 142 8.92 -2.02 4.85
C VAL A 142 8.54 -3.24 5.70
N PRO A 143 9.39 -3.68 6.64
CA PRO A 143 9.05 -4.81 7.49
C PRO A 143 7.77 -4.50 8.28
N ASN A 144 6.89 -5.50 8.42
CA ASN A 144 5.64 -5.37 9.16
C ASN A 144 5.91 -4.74 10.53
N ARG A 145 5.16 -3.68 10.86
CA ARG A 145 5.12 -3.16 12.23
C ARG A 145 4.26 -4.14 13.04
N GLU A 146 4.92 -5.01 13.80
CA GLU A 146 4.28 -5.83 14.84
C GLU A 146 3.61 -4.96 15.92
#